data_AF-A0A3C0J554-F1
#
_entry.id   AF-A0A3C0J554-F1
#
_cell.length_a   1.000
_cell.length_b   1.000
_cell.length_c   1.000
_cell.angle_alpha   90.00
_cell.angle_beta   90.00
_cell.angle_gamma   90.00
#
_symmetry.space_group_name_H-M   'P 1'
#
loop_
_entity.id
_entity.type
_entity.pdbx_description
1 polymer ?
#
loop_
_entity_poly.entity_id
_entity_poly.type
_entity_poly.pdbx_seq_one_letter_code
_entity_poly.pdbx_strand_id
1 'polypeptide(L)'
;MAKGALDGLDLWYKALIPALFPFMILSNVIINLNLTEGVNMFMRPLTFILKLKKEAGYGIFAGLFFGYPACAAACCNLVKKNTISKEDANICIASFNNVSPAFLSGFVCMEILENANCFLPVFLIFYSCTLITSFIIRYIIFQKYRDTYTSVAVPMPQKSALIDKSILSALKNIGKLGSYIIIFSILSHCIMSFIPFHPEILCMLIEITTGLTVSDRCYLTFLPFISLGGVCGMFQTFSVDENNIIDKKIYILGKFISAVITMAVCGIVILFQS
;
A
#
# COMPACT_ATOMS: atom_id res chain seq x y z
N MET A 1 2.83 22.40 15.50
CA MET A 1 4.03 21.53 15.43
C MET A 1 4.00 20.40 16.46
N ALA A 2 4.02 20.68 17.78
CA ALA A 2 4.01 19.63 18.81
C ALA A 2 2.82 18.67 18.70
N LYS A 3 1.60 19.19 18.48
CA LYS A 3 0.40 18.38 18.27
C LYS A 3 0.55 17.39 17.10
N GLY A 4 0.90 17.87 15.91
CA GLY A 4 1.11 16.98 14.75
C GLY A 4 2.22 15.96 14.93
N ALA A 5 3.25 16.26 15.73
CA ALA A 5 4.27 15.26 16.08
C ALA A 5 3.72 14.17 16.99
N LEU A 6 2.91 14.53 18.00
CA LEU A 6 2.25 13.59 18.91
C LEU A 6 1.23 12.72 18.14
N ASP A 7 0.40 13.32 17.30
CA ASP A 7 -0.60 12.60 16.52
C ASP A 7 0.06 11.59 15.56
N GLY A 8 1.13 12.00 14.88
CA GLY A 8 1.91 11.10 14.02
C GLY A 8 2.62 9.98 14.79
N LEU A 9 3.09 10.25 16.01
CA LEU A 9 3.71 9.26 16.88
C LEU A 9 2.67 8.24 17.39
N ASP A 10 1.50 8.72 17.78
CA ASP A 10 0.38 7.89 18.22
C ASP A 10 -0.09 6.96 17.10
N LEU A 11 -0.24 7.50 15.89
CA LEU A 11 -0.58 6.69 14.72
C LEU A 11 0.48 5.61 14.45
N TRP A 12 1.76 5.97 14.54
CA TRP A 12 2.85 5.03 14.33
C TRP A 12 2.86 3.90 15.36
N TYR A 13 2.79 4.22 16.66
CA TYR A 13 2.90 3.21 17.71
C TYR A 13 1.62 2.41 17.92
N LYS A 14 0.44 3.04 17.89
CA LYS A 14 -0.85 2.37 18.17
C LYS A 14 -1.36 1.57 16.99
N ALA A 15 -1.17 2.06 15.77
CA ALA A 15 -1.74 1.44 14.57
C ALA A 15 -0.68 0.69 13.75
N LEU A 16 0.41 1.36 13.35
CA LEU A 16 1.35 0.76 12.37
C LEU A 16 2.22 -0.33 12.96
N ILE A 17 2.82 -0.13 14.15
CA ILE A 17 3.70 -1.14 14.74
C ILE A 17 2.93 -2.47 14.93
N PRO A 18 1.76 -2.52 15.60
CA PRO A 18 1.05 -3.78 15.80
C PRO A 18 0.61 -4.45 14.50
N ALA A 19 0.21 -3.67 13.49
CA ALA A 19 -0.31 -4.19 12.23
C ALA A 19 0.80 -4.67 11.27
N LEU A 20 1.89 -3.93 11.15
CA LEU A 20 2.89 -4.14 10.10
C LEU A 20 4.18 -4.78 10.60
N PHE A 21 4.62 -4.51 11.84
CA PHE A 21 5.91 -5.01 12.31
C PHE A 21 5.98 -6.55 12.38
N PRO A 22 4.99 -7.26 12.98
CA PRO A 22 4.98 -8.72 12.97
C PRO A 22 4.96 -9.28 11.55
N PHE A 23 4.16 -8.68 10.66
CA PHE A 23 4.09 -9.06 9.25
C PHE A 23 5.45 -8.90 8.56
N MET A 24 6.15 -7.78 8.76
CA MET A 24 7.44 -7.53 8.12
C MET A 24 8.51 -8.55 8.54
N ILE A 25 8.54 -8.92 9.81
CA ILE A 25 9.44 -9.98 10.30
C ILE A 25 9.09 -11.30 9.62
N LEU A 26 7.82 -11.72 9.70
CA LEU A 26 7.36 -12.99 9.15
C LEU A 26 7.57 -13.06 7.64
N SER A 27 7.28 -11.98 6.92
CA SER A 27 7.45 -11.86 5.48
C SER A 27 8.90 -11.99 5.06
N ASN A 28 9.81 -11.28 5.76
CA ASN A 28 11.24 -11.44 5.54
C ASN A 28 11.69 -12.89 5.78
N VAL A 29 11.21 -13.54 6.84
CA VAL A 29 11.54 -14.95 7.13
C VAL A 29 10.99 -15.88 6.05
N ILE A 30 9.71 -15.77 5.69
CA ILE A 30 9.02 -16.61 4.70
C ILE A 30 9.70 -16.49 3.32
N ILE A 31 9.98 -15.26 2.87
CA ILE A 31 10.66 -15.03 1.58
C ILE A 31 12.08 -15.56 1.63
N ASN A 32 12.83 -15.32 2.70
CA ASN A 32 14.22 -15.79 2.79
C ASN A 32 14.36 -17.30 2.88
N LEU A 33 13.37 -17.99 3.47
CA LEU A 33 13.30 -19.45 3.54
C LEU A 33 12.62 -20.08 2.31
N ASN A 34 12.20 -19.29 1.31
CA ASN A 34 11.44 -19.73 0.14
C ASN A 34 10.13 -20.48 0.48
N LEU A 35 9.46 -20.09 1.58
CA LEU A 35 8.20 -20.70 2.06
C LEU A 35 6.95 -20.01 1.49
N THR A 36 7.05 -19.39 0.32
CA THR A 36 5.96 -18.58 -0.27
C THR A 36 4.93 -19.41 -1.05
N GLU A 37 5.19 -20.69 -1.33
CA GLU A 37 4.41 -21.49 -2.29
C GLU A 37 2.92 -21.61 -1.94
N GLY A 38 2.57 -21.81 -0.66
CA GLY A 38 1.17 -21.90 -0.26
C GLY A 38 0.39 -20.62 -0.55
N VAL A 39 1.00 -19.46 -0.28
CA VAL A 39 0.40 -18.14 -0.56
C VAL A 39 0.37 -17.89 -2.08
N ASN A 40 1.43 -18.25 -2.80
CA ASN A 40 1.47 -18.13 -4.26
C ASN A 40 0.35 -18.94 -4.92
N MET A 41 0.08 -20.14 -4.42
CA MET A 41 -1.01 -20.99 -4.92
C MET A 41 -2.37 -20.35 -4.66
N PHE A 42 -2.58 -19.80 -3.46
CA PHE A 42 -3.82 -19.09 -3.11
C PHE A 42 -4.07 -17.85 -3.99
N MET A 43 -2.99 -17.11 -4.32
CA MET A 43 -3.05 -15.91 -5.17
C MET A 43 -2.95 -16.22 -6.68
N ARG A 44 -2.86 -17.50 -7.05
CA ARG A 44 -2.68 -17.94 -8.43
C ARG A 44 -3.74 -17.38 -9.40
N PRO A 45 -5.04 -17.28 -9.05
CA PRO A 45 -6.03 -16.70 -9.95
C PRO A 45 -5.68 -15.27 -10.37
N LEU A 46 -5.24 -14.43 -9.42
CA LEU A 46 -4.86 -13.04 -9.70
C LEU A 46 -3.57 -12.97 -10.52
N THR A 47 -2.55 -13.76 -10.18
CA THR A 47 -1.31 -13.79 -10.99
C THR A 47 -1.58 -14.28 -12.41
N PHE A 48 -2.46 -15.27 -12.58
CA PHE A 48 -2.81 -15.81 -13.89
C PHE A 48 -3.56 -14.77 -14.73
N ILE A 49 -4.58 -14.14 -14.15
CA ILE A 49 -5.38 -13.09 -14.81
C ILE A 49 -4.51 -11.89 -15.16
N LEU A 50 -3.53 -11.53 -14.33
CA LEU A 50 -2.60 -10.44 -14.62
C LEU A 50 -1.37 -10.88 -15.43
N LYS A 51 -1.31 -12.14 -15.89
CA LYS A 51 -0.17 -12.70 -16.63
C LYS A 51 1.18 -12.43 -15.92
N LEU A 52 1.19 -12.56 -14.61
CA LEU A 52 2.36 -12.41 -13.74
C LEU A 52 2.95 -13.77 -13.42
N LYS A 53 4.22 -13.79 -13.02
CA LYS A 53 4.83 -15.00 -12.46
C LYS A 53 4.09 -15.48 -11.21
N LYS A 54 4.00 -16.80 -10.99
CA LYS A 54 3.25 -17.37 -9.85
C LYS A 54 3.79 -16.85 -8.50
N GLU A 55 5.10 -16.64 -8.41
CA GLU A 55 5.79 -16.18 -7.20
C GLU A 55 5.47 -14.72 -6.86
N ALA A 56 4.90 -13.95 -7.80
CA ALA A 56 4.38 -12.62 -7.53
C ALA A 56 3.13 -12.66 -6.64
N GLY A 57 2.50 -13.83 -6.51
CA GLY A 57 1.33 -14.04 -5.66
C GLY A 57 1.56 -13.60 -4.21
N TYR A 58 2.75 -13.86 -3.66
CA TYR A 58 3.10 -13.37 -2.32
C TYR A 58 3.09 -11.83 -2.21
N GLY A 59 3.55 -11.12 -3.25
CA GLY A 59 3.51 -9.66 -3.31
C GLY A 59 2.08 -9.11 -3.38
N ILE A 60 1.20 -9.76 -4.16
CA ILE A 60 -0.23 -9.44 -4.23
C ILE A 60 -0.90 -9.66 -2.86
N PHE A 61 -0.64 -10.80 -2.22
CA PHE A 61 -1.15 -11.10 -0.88
C PHE A 61 -0.72 -10.04 0.14
N ALA A 62 0.56 -9.67 0.14
CA ALA A 62 1.09 -8.64 1.02
C ALA A 62 0.34 -7.30 0.83
N GLY A 63 0.05 -6.90 -0.41
CA GLY A 63 -0.71 -5.69 -0.70
C GLY A 63 -2.18 -5.75 -0.32
N LEU A 64 -2.86 -6.85 -0.66
CA LEU A 64 -4.29 -6.97 -0.38
C LEU A 64 -4.61 -7.02 1.12
N PHE A 65 -3.75 -7.63 1.94
CA PHE A 65 -4.01 -7.83 3.37
C PHE A 65 -3.30 -6.80 4.26
N PHE A 66 -2.08 -6.40 3.92
CA PHE A 66 -1.23 -5.55 4.77
C PHE A 66 -0.97 -4.16 4.15
N GLY A 67 -1.35 -3.95 2.90
CA GLY A 67 -1.30 -2.63 2.26
C GLY A 67 0.11 -2.12 1.96
N TYR A 68 0.26 -0.79 1.91
CA TYR A 68 1.55 -0.13 1.73
C TYR A 68 2.26 0.11 3.08
N PRO A 69 3.60 0.04 3.10
CA PRO A 69 4.50 -0.35 2.02
C PRO A 69 4.77 -1.87 2.01
N ALA A 70 3.96 -2.69 2.68
CA ALA A 70 4.15 -4.13 2.80
C ALA A 70 4.22 -4.83 1.43
N CYS A 71 3.36 -4.46 0.48
CA CYS A 71 3.43 -4.93 -0.91
C CYS A 71 4.78 -4.63 -1.56
N ALA A 72 5.21 -3.37 -1.49
CA ALA A 72 6.47 -2.92 -2.07
C ALA A 72 7.68 -3.61 -1.45
N ALA A 73 7.72 -3.75 -0.13
CA ALA A 73 8.79 -4.45 0.56
C ALA A 73 8.87 -5.92 0.12
N ALA A 74 7.72 -6.61 0.06
CA ALA A 74 7.66 -8.00 -0.39
C ALA A 74 8.12 -8.15 -1.85
N CYS A 75 7.62 -7.30 -2.76
CA CYS A 75 8.00 -7.34 -4.18
C CYS A 75 9.49 -7.04 -4.39
N CYS A 76 10.04 -6.03 -3.72
CA CYS A 76 11.46 -5.72 -3.76
C CYS A 76 12.31 -6.89 -3.26
N ASN A 77 11.89 -7.57 -2.19
CA ASN A 77 12.59 -8.75 -1.67
C ASN A 77 12.53 -9.94 -2.64
N LEU A 78 11.38 -10.19 -3.27
CA LEU A 78 11.23 -11.24 -4.30
C LEU A 78 12.13 -10.97 -5.52
N VAL A 79 12.24 -9.71 -5.96
CA VAL A 79 13.19 -9.31 -7.02
C VAL A 79 14.64 -9.49 -6.58
N LYS A 80 14.99 -9.07 -5.36
CA LYS A 80 16.35 -9.29 -4.79
C LYS A 80 16.73 -10.77 -4.73
N LYS A 81 15.74 -11.65 -4.58
CA LYS A 81 15.90 -13.11 -4.61
C LYS A 81 15.82 -13.72 -6.00
N ASN A 82 15.69 -12.91 -7.05
CA ASN A 82 15.50 -13.35 -8.44
C ASN A 82 14.30 -14.31 -8.61
N THR A 83 13.29 -14.22 -7.72
CA THR A 83 12.09 -15.08 -7.80
C THR A 83 11.06 -14.50 -8.75
N ILE A 84 10.99 -13.17 -8.91
CA ILE A 84 10.14 -12.47 -9.87
C ILE A 84 10.95 -11.43 -10.65
N SER A 85 10.47 -11.02 -11.81
CA SER A 85 11.07 -9.95 -12.59
C SER A 85 10.81 -8.57 -11.96
N LYS A 86 11.62 -7.56 -12.33
CA LYS A 86 11.32 -6.16 -11.97
C LYS A 86 9.96 -5.71 -12.52
N GLU A 87 9.58 -6.20 -13.70
CA GLU A 87 8.29 -5.91 -14.31
C GLU A 87 7.14 -6.44 -13.46
N ASP A 88 7.17 -7.73 -13.09
CA ASP A 88 6.16 -8.36 -12.24
C ASP A 88 5.98 -7.58 -10.93
N ALA A 89 7.10 -7.19 -10.31
CA ALA A 89 7.11 -6.39 -9.10
C ALA A 89 6.45 -5.02 -9.31
N ASN A 90 6.78 -4.31 -10.39
CA ASN A 90 6.20 -2.99 -10.66
C ASN A 90 4.70 -3.05 -10.98
N ILE A 91 4.25 -4.09 -11.70
CA ILE A 91 2.82 -4.32 -11.90
C ILE A 91 2.14 -4.57 -10.56
N CYS A 92 2.70 -5.43 -9.70
CA CYS A 92 2.14 -5.69 -8.36
C CYS A 92 2.09 -4.42 -7.51
N ILE A 93 3.18 -3.67 -7.46
CA ILE A 93 3.31 -2.47 -6.62
C ILE A 93 2.35 -1.38 -7.09
N ALA A 94 2.28 -1.10 -8.39
CA ALA A 94 1.36 -0.09 -8.92
C ALA A 94 -0.12 -0.50 -8.79
N SER A 95 -0.40 -1.80 -8.67
CA SER A 95 -1.76 -2.33 -8.59
C SER A 95 -2.26 -2.50 -7.15
N PHE A 96 -1.46 -3.08 -6.26
CA PHE A 96 -1.92 -3.62 -4.96
C PHE A 96 -1.26 -2.97 -3.74
N ASN A 97 -0.32 -2.05 -3.91
CA ASN A 97 0.30 -1.31 -2.79
C ASN A 97 -0.62 -0.18 -2.31
N ASN A 98 -1.82 -0.53 -1.84
CA ASN A 98 -2.90 0.36 -1.40
C ASN A 98 -3.09 0.29 0.13
N VAL A 99 -4.07 1.00 0.70
CA VAL A 99 -4.41 0.83 2.12
C VAL A 99 -4.96 -0.58 2.38
N SER A 100 -4.81 -1.07 3.61
CA SER A 100 -5.24 -2.42 4.00
C SER A 100 -6.73 -2.49 4.38
N PRO A 101 -7.34 -3.70 4.43
CA PRO A 101 -8.70 -3.87 4.92
C PRO A 101 -8.82 -3.49 6.40
N ALA A 102 -7.75 -3.70 7.17
CA ALA A 102 -7.66 -3.28 8.57
C ALA A 102 -7.71 -1.75 8.71
N PHE A 103 -7.04 -1.01 7.81
CA PHE A 103 -7.13 0.45 7.76
C PHE A 103 -8.54 0.91 7.40
N LEU A 104 -9.18 0.30 6.40
CA LEU A 104 -10.54 0.65 5.99
C LEU A 104 -11.57 0.34 7.10
N SER A 105 -11.49 -0.83 7.74
CA SER A 105 -12.42 -1.20 8.80
C SER A 105 -12.18 -0.38 10.08
N GLY A 106 -10.96 -0.38 10.60
CA GLY A 106 -10.62 0.26 11.87
C GLY A 106 -10.62 1.78 11.78
N PHE A 107 -9.74 2.34 10.96
CA PHE A 107 -9.58 3.79 10.90
C PHE A 107 -10.74 4.45 10.14
N VAL A 108 -11.04 4.00 8.92
CA VAL A 108 -12.05 4.70 8.10
C VAL A 108 -13.47 4.45 8.62
N CYS A 109 -13.88 3.20 8.84
CA CYS A 109 -15.27 2.91 9.20
C CYS A 109 -15.58 3.10 10.68
N MET A 110 -14.73 2.60 11.58
CA MET A 110 -15.00 2.68 13.02
C MET A 110 -14.62 4.04 13.61
N GLU A 111 -13.47 4.61 13.24
CA GLU A 111 -12.98 5.86 13.85
C GLU A 111 -13.49 7.12 13.15
N ILE A 112 -13.38 7.21 11.81
CA ILE A 112 -13.78 8.41 11.06
C ILE A 112 -15.30 8.46 10.84
N LEU A 113 -15.89 7.36 10.36
CA LEU A 113 -17.32 7.30 10.03
C LEU A 113 -18.21 6.94 11.22
N GLU A 114 -17.63 6.46 12.32
CA GLU A 114 -18.35 5.96 13.51
C GLU A 114 -19.46 4.95 13.17
N ASN A 115 -19.26 4.16 12.11
CA ASN A 115 -20.26 3.26 11.56
C ASN A 115 -19.63 1.97 11.00
N ALA A 116 -19.68 0.88 11.77
CA ALA A 116 -19.17 -0.42 11.33
C ALA A 116 -19.86 -0.95 10.06
N ASN A 117 -21.12 -0.60 9.84
CA ASN A 117 -21.94 -1.17 8.76
C ASN A 117 -21.52 -0.68 7.37
N CYS A 118 -20.79 0.44 7.28
CA CYS A 118 -20.29 0.93 5.99
C CYS A 118 -19.03 0.19 5.51
N PHE A 119 -18.44 -0.71 6.31
CA PHE A 119 -17.24 -1.44 5.92
C PHE A 119 -17.42 -2.22 4.62
N LEU A 120 -18.50 -2.99 4.48
CA LEU A 120 -18.72 -3.80 3.30
C LEU A 120 -18.86 -2.95 2.02
N PRO A 121 -19.69 -1.87 1.97
CA PRO A 121 -19.70 -0.93 0.86
C PRO A 121 -18.34 -0.31 0.54
N VAL A 122 -17.63 0.21 1.55
CA VAL A 122 -16.31 0.84 1.40
C VAL A 122 -15.30 -0.15 0.82
N PHE A 123 -15.26 -1.36 1.38
CA PHE A 123 -14.38 -2.44 0.94
C PHE A 123 -14.67 -2.83 -0.52
N LEU A 124 -15.93 -3.05 -0.88
CA LEU A 124 -16.30 -3.46 -2.24
C LEU A 124 -15.95 -2.38 -3.27
N ILE A 125 -16.25 -1.11 -3.00
CA ILE A 125 -15.90 -0.01 -3.91
C ILE A 125 -14.38 0.08 -4.05
N PHE A 126 -13.65 0.12 -2.93
CA PHE A 126 -12.21 0.32 -2.95
C PHE A 126 -11.46 -0.81 -3.66
N TYR A 127 -11.76 -2.07 -3.32
CA TYR A 127 -11.08 -3.22 -3.90
C TYR A 127 -11.53 -3.56 -5.32
N SER A 128 -12.78 -3.25 -5.70
CA SER A 128 -13.18 -3.34 -7.12
C SER A 128 -12.44 -2.32 -7.98
N CYS A 129 -12.31 -1.08 -7.51
CA CYS A 129 -11.52 -0.05 -8.19
C CYS A 129 -10.04 -0.43 -8.26
N THR A 130 -9.49 -1.06 -7.21
CA THR A 130 -8.14 -1.62 -7.21
C THR A 130 -7.97 -2.69 -8.28
N LEU A 131 -8.92 -3.61 -8.43
CA LEU A 131 -8.86 -4.65 -9.47
C LEU A 131 -8.95 -4.05 -10.87
N ILE A 132 -9.88 -3.12 -11.12
CA ILE A 132 -9.99 -2.41 -12.40
C ILE A 132 -8.68 -1.69 -12.74
N THR A 133 -8.09 -1.00 -11.77
CA THR A 133 -6.78 -0.35 -11.91
C THR A 133 -5.70 -1.36 -12.30
N SER A 134 -5.68 -2.52 -11.65
CA SER A 134 -4.72 -3.60 -11.93
C SER A 134 -4.81 -4.08 -13.38
N PHE A 135 -6.03 -4.20 -13.92
CA PHE A 135 -6.24 -4.54 -15.32
C PHE A 135 -5.68 -3.46 -16.25
N ILE A 136 -5.94 -2.17 -16.00
CA ILE A 136 -5.40 -1.08 -16.81
C ILE A 136 -3.87 -1.08 -16.78
N ILE A 137 -3.28 -1.18 -15.59
CA ILE A 137 -1.83 -1.22 -15.42
C ILE A 137 -1.23 -2.37 -16.23
N ARG A 138 -1.73 -3.59 -16.06
CA ARG A 138 -1.19 -4.73 -16.79
C ARG A 138 -1.41 -4.64 -18.29
N TYR A 139 -2.66 -4.40 -18.70
CA TYR A 139 -3.10 -4.61 -20.08
C TYR A 139 -3.01 -3.38 -20.95
N ILE A 140 -2.73 -2.19 -20.42
CA ILE A 140 -2.54 -0.96 -21.20
C ILE A 140 -1.13 -0.44 -21.03
N ILE A 141 -0.63 -0.35 -19.79
CA ILE A 141 0.69 0.26 -19.52
C ILE A 141 1.83 -0.73 -19.77
N PHE A 142 1.68 -1.99 -19.36
CA PHE A 142 2.73 -3.02 -19.48
C PHE A 142 2.54 -3.99 -20.67
N GLN A 143 1.84 -3.59 -21.74
CA GLN A 143 1.57 -4.48 -22.89
C GLN A 143 2.82 -5.06 -23.57
N LYS A 144 3.93 -4.33 -23.56
CA LYS A 144 5.08 -4.54 -24.45
C LYS A 144 6.29 -5.17 -23.79
N TYR A 145 6.29 -5.28 -22.46
CA TYR A 145 7.41 -5.80 -21.71
C TYR A 145 7.17 -7.30 -21.45
N ARG A 146 8.07 -8.13 -21.98
CA ARG A 146 8.24 -9.52 -21.58
C ARG A 146 9.73 -9.71 -21.42
N ASP A 147 10.23 -9.52 -20.22
CA ASP A 147 11.52 -10.08 -19.89
C ASP A 147 11.38 -11.60 -19.78
N THR A 148 12.08 -12.33 -20.65
CA THR A 148 12.20 -13.78 -20.56
C THR A 148 13.10 -14.10 -19.37
N TYR A 149 12.51 -14.31 -18.19
CA TYR A 149 13.26 -14.61 -16.96
C TYR A 149 13.26 -16.11 -16.66
N THR A 150 14.45 -16.72 -16.62
CA THR A 150 14.67 -18.07 -16.09
C THR A 150 14.90 -17.99 -14.58
N SER A 151 14.20 -18.81 -13.80
CA SER A 151 14.43 -18.89 -12.35
C SER A 151 15.79 -19.51 -12.09
N VAL A 152 16.70 -18.76 -11.47
CA VAL A 152 17.95 -19.32 -10.93
C VAL A 152 17.72 -19.66 -9.46
N ALA A 153 17.95 -20.90 -9.07
CA ALA A 153 17.88 -21.31 -7.67
C ALA A 153 18.97 -20.57 -6.88
N VAL A 154 18.55 -19.72 -5.93
CA VAL A 154 19.49 -19.00 -5.05
C VAL A 154 19.84 -19.91 -3.86
N PRO A 155 21.14 -20.07 -3.53
CA PRO A 155 21.56 -20.88 -2.40
C PRO A 155 20.99 -20.36 -1.07
N MET A 156 20.54 -21.29 -0.22
CA MET A 156 19.95 -21.01 1.10
C MET A 156 21.02 -20.49 2.07
N PRO A 157 20.83 -19.31 2.70
CA PRO A 157 21.70 -18.86 3.79
C PRO A 157 21.46 -19.67 5.09
N GLN A 158 22.43 -19.65 6.00
CA GLN A 158 22.35 -20.27 7.33
C GLN A 158 21.14 -19.75 8.15
N LYS A 159 20.39 -20.66 8.80
CA LYS A 159 19.08 -20.40 9.44
C LYS A 159 19.06 -19.38 10.58
N SER A 160 20.08 -19.31 11.45
CA SER A 160 20.08 -18.40 12.62
C SER A 160 20.35 -16.95 12.24
N ALA A 161 21.33 -16.69 11.36
CA ALA A 161 21.63 -15.34 10.87
C ALA A 161 20.51 -14.71 10.02
N LEU A 162 19.53 -15.51 9.59
CA LEU A 162 18.38 -15.06 8.80
C LEU A 162 17.31 -14.37 9.66
N ILE A 163 17.10 -14.81 10.90
CA ILE A 163 16.07 -14.23 11.78
C ILE A 163 16.51 -12.85 12.25
N ASP A 164 17.74 -12.71 12.74
CA ASP A 164 18.27 -11.42 13.20
C ASP A 164 18.26 -10.38 12.06
N LYS A 165 18.69 -10.77 10.86
CA LYS A 165 18.62 -9.91 9.67
C LYS A 165 17.19 -9.53 9.31
N SER A 166 16.24 -10.45 9.47
CA SER A 166 14.82 -10.19 9.20
C SER A 166 14.23 -9.20 10.20
N ILE A 167 14.57 -9.32 11.49
CA ILE A 167 14.17 -8.40 12.56
C ILE A 167 14.79 -7.02 12.34
N LEU A 168 16.10 -6.94 12.10
CA LEU A 168 16.80 -5.67 11.81
C LEU A 168 16.23 -4.95 10.59
N SER A 169 15.95 -5.68 9.52
CA SER A 169 15.32 -5.14 8.31
C SER A 169 13.91 -4.62 8.60
N ALA A 170 13.11 -5.37 9.36
CA ALA A 170 11.79 -4.94 9.79
C ALA A 170 11.83 -3.69 10.68
N LEU A 171 12.75 -3.63 11.65
CA LEU A 171 12.96 -2.47 12.52
C LEU A 171 13.36 -1.23 11.74
N LYS A 172 14.28 -1.37 10.78
CA LYS A 172 14.70 -0.28 9.89
C LYS A 172 13.51 0.25 9.08
N ASN A 173 12.70 -0.64 8.51
CA ASN A 173 11.58 -0.24 7.66
C ASN A 173 10.42 0.37 8.46
N ILE A 174 10.06 -0.21 9.62
CA ILE A 174 9.01 0.35 10.49
C ILE A 174 9.43 1.68 11.10
N GLY A 175 10.73 1.86 11.41
CA GLY A 175 11.27 3.14 11.85
C GLY A 175 11.19 4.21 10.78
N LYS A 176 11.61 3.90 9.53
CA LYS A 176 11.44 4.81 8.38
C LYS A 176 9.99 5.22 8.18
N LEU A 177 9.07 4.25 8.23
CA LEU A 177 7.63 4.47 8.13
C LEU A 177 7.12 5.47 9.15
N GLY A 178 7.48 5.28 10.43
CA GLY A 178 7.13 6.19 11.51
C GLY A 178 7.66 7.60 11.30
N SER A 179 8.92 7.73 10.89
CA SER A 179 9.52 9.04 10.61
C SER A 179 8.77 9.80 9.51
N TYR A 180 8.38 9.13 8.42
CA TYR A 180 7.58 9.79 7.38
C TYR A 180 6.23 10.24 7.91
N ILE A 181 5.51 9.38 8.64
CA ILE A 181 4.21 9.73 9.21
C ILE A 181 4.32 10.94 10.12
N ILE A 182 5.26 10.94 11.07
CA ILE A 182 5.45 12.05 12.01
C ILE A 182 5.73 13.36 11.25
N ILE A 183 6.65 13.35 10.28
CA ILE A 183 6.99 14.55 9.49
C ILE A 183 5.78 15.05 8.69
N PHE A 184 5.04 14.15 8.04
CA PHE A 184 3.88 14.51 7.24
C PHE A 184 2.68 14.95 8.10
N SER A 185 2.49 14.39 9.29
CA SER A 185 1.47 14.85 10.26
C SER A 185 1.81 16.25 10.81
N ILE A 186 3.08 16.57 11.05
CA ILE A 186 3.52 17.93 11.38
C ILE A 186 3.21 18.88 10.23
N LEU A 187 3.51 18.48 8.99
CA LEU A 187 3.25 19.29 7.80
C LEU A 187 1.75 19.56 7.61
N SER A 188 0.89 18.54 7.72
CA SER A 188 -0.56 18.69 7.63
C SER A 188 -1.09 19.67 8.69
N HIS A 189 -0.60 19.58 9.93
CA HIS A 189 -0.96 20.53 10.98
C HIS A 189 -0.52 21.98 10.70
N CYS A 190 0.66 22.16 10.09
CA CYS A 190 1.09 23.48 9.64
C CYS A 190 0.13 24.02 8.57
N ILE A 191 -0.24 23.19 7.59
CA ILE A 191 -1.17 23.57 6.52
C ILE A 191 -2.53 24.00 7.08
N MET A 192 -3.09 23.23 8.01
CA MET A 192 -4.34 23.59 8.69
C MET A 192 -4.26 24.93 9.43
N SER A 193 -3.06 25.32 9.89
CA SER A 193 -2.85 26.58 10.60
C SER A 193 -2.69 27.79 9.68
N PHE A 194 -2.19 27.58 8.45
CA PHE A 194 -1.87 28.67 7.51
C PHE A 194 -2.89 28.85 6.38
N ILE A 195 -3.66 27.82 6.03
CA ILE A 195 -4.62 27.86 4.93
C ILE A 195 -6.05 27.89 5.49
N PRO A 196 -6.76 29.04 5.38
CA PRO A 196 -8.09 29.20 5.97
C PRO A 196 -9.22 28.58 5.15
N PHE A 197 -9.00 28.23 3.87
CA PHE A 197 -10.03 27.68 2.98
C PHE A 197 -9.69 26.26 2.55
N HIS A 198 -10.59 25.33 2.86
CA HIS A 198 -10.53 23.91 2.49
C HIS A 198 -9.18 23.18 2.74
N PRO A 199 -8.54 23.34 3.92
CA PRO A 199 -7.28 22.66 4.22
C PRO A 199 -7.39 21.13 4.21
N GLU A 200 -8.59 20.57 4.39
CA GLU A 200 -8.87 19.13 4.40
C GLU A 200 -8.42 18.43 3.12
N ILE A 201 -8.66 19.03 1.95
CA ILE A 201 -8.29 18.44 0.65
C ILE A 201 -6.76 18.35 0.53
N LEU A 202 -6.06 19.43 0.88
CA LEU A 202 -4.60 19.45 0.80
C LEU A 202 -3.99 18.49 1.83
N CYS A 203 -4.57 18.41 3.02
CA CYS A 203 -4.16 17.43 4.03
C CYS A 203 -4.37 16.00 3.53
N MET A 204 -5.51 15.66 2.91
CA MET A 204 -5.73 14.33 2.33
C MET A 204 -4.75 13.98 1.21
N LEU A 205 -4.34 14.97 0.39
CA LEU A 205 -3.31 14.77 -0.64
C LEU A 205 -1.92 14.53 -0.04
N ILE A 206 -1.62 15.10 1.11
CA ILE A 206 -0.31 14.98 1.76
C ILE A 206 -0.25 13.73 2.63
N GLU A 207 -1.20 13.59 3.55
CA GLU A 207 -1.26 12.55 4.55
C GLU A 207 -2.74 12.24 4.84
N ILE A 208 -3.19 11.09 4.32
CA ILE A 208 -4.60 10.72 4.28
C ILE A 208 -5.24 10.66 5.66
N THR A 209 -4.52 10.26 6.72
CA THR A 209 -5.14 10.10 8.04
C THR A 209 -5.50 11.44 8.66
N THR A 210 -4.58 12.41 8.65
CA THR A 210 -4.83 13.76 9.13
C THR A 210 -5.92 14.43 8.31
N GLY A 211 -5.90 14.28 6.98
CA GLY A 211 -6.95 14.84 6.11
C GLY A 211 -8.34 14.28 6.38
N LEU A 212 -8.47 12.97 6.67
CA LEU A 212 -9.75 12.34 6.97
C LEU A 212 -10.36 12.82 8.29
N THR A 213 -9.55 13.15 9.30
CA THR A 213 -10.07 13.64 10.60
C THR A 213 -10.83 14.95 10.51
N VAL A 214 -10.64 15.71 9.43
CA VAL A 214 -11.27 17.02 9.19
C VAL A 214 -12.23 17.02 8.01
N SER A 215 -12.40 15.87 7.34
CA SER A 215 -13.32 15.73 6.21
C SER A 215 -14.77 15.61 6.65
N ASP A 216 -15.69 15.80 5.71
CA ASP A 216 -17.05 15.31 5.84
C ASP A 216 -17.06 13.79 6.09
N ARG A 217 -17.98 13.32 6.94
CA ARG A 217 -18.13 11.88 7.24
C ARG A 217 -18.82 11.11 6.10
N CYS A 218 -18.59 11.53 4.85
CA CYS A 218 -19.14 10.89 3.66
C CYS A 218 -18.04 10.09 2.96
N TYR A 219 -18.08 8.76 3.07
CA TYR A 219 -17.01 7.95 2.49
C TYR A 219 -16.86 8.06 0.97
N LEU A 220 -17.94 8.40 0.26
CA LEU A 220 -17.92 8.55 -1.19
C LEU A 220 -17.11 9.76 -1.66
N THR A 221 -16.92 10.79 -0.82
CA THR A 221 -16.16 12.00 -1.18
C THR A 221 -14.65 11.80 -0.98
N PHE A 222 -14.25 11.07 0.07
CA PHE A 222 -12.84 10.90 0.42
C PHE A 222 -12.18 9.60 -0.10
N LEU A 223 -12.96 8.60 -0.51
CA LEU A 223 -12.45 7.34 -1.08
C LEU A 223 -11.43 7.52 -2.23
N PRO A 224 -11.61 8.47 -3.17
CA PRO A 224 -10.61 8.73 -4.21
C PRO A 224 -9.24 9.15 -3.66
N PHE A 225 -9.22 9.92 -2.57
CA PHE A 225 -7.98 10.33 -1.90
C PHE A 225 -7.30 9.15 -1.19
N ILE A 226 -8.10 8.26 -0.59
CA ILE A 226 -7.60 7.01 -0.02
C ILE A 226 -6.94 6.14 -1.11
N SER A 227 -7.55 6.06 -2.31
CA SER A 227 -6.96 5.34 -3.46
C SER A 227 -5.66 5.97 -3.94
N LEU A 228 -5.55 7.30 -3.91
CA LEU A 228 -4.31 8.01 -4.19
C LEU A 228 -3.21 7.68 -3.17
N GLY A 229 -3.58 7.51 -1.89
CA GLY A 229 -2.70 7.13 -0.78
C GLY A 229 -1.83 8.26 -0.22
N GLY A 230 -1.96 9.47 -0.76
CA GLY A 230 -1.24 10.67 -0.36
C GLY A 230 0.27 10.64 -0.65
N VAL A 231 0.91 11.81 -0.60
CA VAL A 231 2.36 11.96 -0.79
C VAL A 231 3.13 11.17 0.28
N CYS A 232 2.64 11.16 1.52
CA CYS A 232 3.21 10.38 2.62
C CYS A 232 3.29 8.90 2.26
N GLY A 233 2.22 8.29 1.74
CA GLY A 233 2.20 6.90 1.30
C GLY A 233 3.18 6.61 0.15
N MET A 234 3.40 7.58 -0.75
CA MET A 234 4.41 7.46 -1.82
C MET A 234 5.84 7.40 -1.25
N PHE A 235 6.17 8.31 -0.33
CA PHE A 235 7.49 8.31 0.32
C PHE A 235 7.72 7.07 1.17
N GLN A 236 6.70 6.63 1.91
CA GLN A 236 6.72 5.36 2.65
C GLN A 236 7.06 4.18 1.71
N THR A 237 6.43 4.14 0.55
CA THR A 237 6.66 3.10 -0.48
C THR A 237 8.06 3.19 -1.09
N PHE A 238 8.52 4.38 -1.47
CA PHE A 238 9.85 4.52 -2.06
C PHE A 238 10.97 4.27 -1.05
N SER A 239 10.71 4.46 0.24
CA SER A 239 11.72 4.26 1.28
C SER A 239 12.16 2.82 1.49
N VAL A 240 11.34 1.84 1.05
CA VAL A 240 11.65 0.42 1.12
C VAL A 240 12.50 -0.06 -0.06
N ASP A 241 12.61 0.74 -1.13
CA ASP A 241 13.37 0.39 -2.32
C ASP A 241 14.82 0.89 -2.24
N GLU A 242 15.71 -0.02 -1.86
CA GLU A 242 17.14 0.27 -1.75
C GLU A 242 17.89 0.11 -3.08
N ASN A 243 17.33 -0.62 -4.06
CA ASN A 243 18.03 -1.04 -5.28
C ASN A 243 17.43 -0.44 -6.56
N ASN A 244 16.63 0.62 -6.42
CA ASN A 244 15.93 1.29 -7.53
C ASN A 244 15.16 0.29 -8.41
N ILE A 245 14.43 -0.62 -7.75
CA ILE A 245 13.55 -1.62 -8.37
C ILE A 245 12.22 -0.98 -8.77
N ILE A 246 11.72 -0.03 -7.97
CA ILE A 246 10.43 0.61 -8.17
C ILE A 246 10.56 1.71 -9.24
N ASP A 247 9.83 1.53 -10.33
CA ASP A 247 9.57 2.61 -11.27
C ASP A 247 8.59 3.61 -10.65
N LYS A 248 9.16 4.68 -10.10
CA LYS A 248 8.40 5.74 -9.42
C LYS A 248 7.35 6.38 -10.33
N LYS A 249 7.62 6.51 -11.64
CA LYS A 249 6.68 7.15 -12.57
C LYS A 249 5.46 6.27 -12.77
N ILE A 250 5.67 4.97 -12.98
CA ILE A 250 4.59 4.01 -13.16
C ILE A 250 3.78 3.86 -11.87
N TYR A 251 4.44 3.82 -10.72
CA TYR A 251 3.76 3.78 -9.43
C TYR A 251 2.84 4.99 -9.23
N ILE A 252 3.36 6.21 -9.44
CA ILE A 252 2.58 7.44 -9.30
C ILE A 252 1.42 7.46 -10.31
N LEU A 253 1.66 7.06 -11.56
CA LEU A 253 0.62 6.94 -12.57
C LEU A 253 -0.49 5.97 -12.14
N GLY A 254 -0.12 4.81 -11.59
CA GLY A 254 -1.08 3.84 -11.05
C GLY A 254 -1.97 4.41 -9.94
N LYS A 255 -1.39 5.23 -9.05
CA LYS A 255 -2.15 5.92 -8.00
C LYS A 255 -3.14 6.93 -8.55
N PHE A 256 -2.74 7.72 -9.55
CA PHE A 256 -3.66 8.66 -10.21
C PHE A 256 -4.78 7.93 -10.94
N ILE A 257 -4.47 6.85 -11.68
CA ILE A 257 -5.47 6.02 -12.35
C ILE A 257 -6.46 5.45 -11.33
N SER A 258 -5.97 4.92 -10.21
CA SER A 258 -6.81 4.38 -9.14
C SER A 258 -7.73 5.44 -8.54
N ALA A 259 -7.22 6.64 -8.26
CA ALA A 259 -8.00 7.75 -7.74
C ALA A 259 -9.10 8.18 -8.72
N VAL A 260 -8.78 8.30 -10.01
CA VAL A 260 -9.75 8.67 -11.06
C VAL A 260 -10.85 7.62 -11.22
N ILE A 261 -10.50 6.33 -11.26
CA ILE A 261 -11.50 5.25 -11.31
C ILE A 261 -12.39 5.30 -10.07
N THR A 262 -11.79 5.44 -8.89
CA THR A 262 -12.54 5.48 -7.63
C THR A 262 -13.49 6.66 -7.59
N MET A 263 -13.06 7.83 -8.07
CA MET A 263 -13.90 9.02 -8.19
C MET A 263 -15.07 8.81 -9.15
N ALA A 264 -14.83 8.20 -10.31
CA ALA A 264 -15.91 7.89 -11.26
C ALA A 264 -16.94 6.92 -10.66
N VAL A 265 -16.48 5.85 -10.00
CA VAL A 265 -17.37 4.88 -9.35
C VAL A 265 -18.16 5.51 -8.20
N CYS A 266 -17.51 6.30 -7.34
CA CYS A 266 -18.20 6.99 -6.25
C CYS A 266 -19.23 7.99 -6.79
N GLY A 267 -18.90 8.75 -7.84
CA GLY A 267 -19.83 9.67 -8.49
C GLY A 267 -21.07 8.97 -9.04
N ILE A 268 -20.90 7.80 -9.66
CA ILE A 268 -22.02 6.97 -10.13
C ILE A 268 -22.89 6.53 -8.95
N VAL A 269 -22.28 6.04 -7.86
CA VAL A 269 -23.04 5.61 -6.67
C VAL A 269 -23.84 6.75 -6.06
N ILE A 270 -23.28 7.97 -5.98
CA ILE A 270 -23.99 9.15 -5.49
C ILE A 270 -25.22 9.45 -6.35
N LEU A 271 -25.09 9.41 -7.68
CA LEU A 271 -26.20 9.69 -8.60
C LEU A 271 -27.35 8.67 -8.50
N PHE A 272 -27.08 7.44 -8.10
CA PHE A 272 -28.12 6.42 -7.88
C PHE A 272 -28.75 6.48 -6.48
N GLN A 273 -28.19 7.27 -5.57
CA GLN A 273 -28.71 7.49 -4.21
C GLN A 273 -29.50 8.79 -4.06
N SER A 274 -29.39 9.70 -5.03
CA SER A 274 -30.14 10.96 -5.14
C SER A 274 -31.45 10.80 -5.91
#